data_AF-A0A932N7C1-F1
#
_entry.id   AF-A0A932N7C1-F1
#
_cell.length_a   1.000
_cell.length_b   1.000
_cell.length_c   1.000
_cell.angle_alpha   90.00
_cell.angle_beta   90.00
_cell.angle_gamma   90.00
#
_symmetry.space_group_name_H-M   'P 1'
#
loop_
_entity.id
_entity.type
_entity.pdbx_description
1 polymer ?
#
loop_
_entity_poly.entity_id
_entity_poly.type
_entity_poly.pdbx_seq_one_letter_code
_entity_poly.pdbx_strand_id
1 'polypeptide(L)'
;MPQVDPTSGAIAHQICEGNPLGLGFCRDWYVRAKNLTAIAAPQITYAHQAFDEAALAHTLQTGKMPAPASLGCLGRGWQPRLAKVGKVDAMAQQGYSAESVPSLPSNFDYGYWNCAPLDQQCRYLQGGEHVRLVNLCPANHAAAKIGANGNYVLDFIVPQHACVLMNLVEGDMLAPEKMEIDTLLINMLDNRIDITWRIALPVDLHIKTMRLLHLTKPEQIARFNDMLAARAALAPH
;
A
#
# COMPACT_ATOMS: atom_id res chain seq x y z
N MET A 1 -14.27 -36.45 -6.90
CA MET A 1 -13.94 -35.51 -5.80
C MET A 1 -14.37 -36.15 -4.50
N PRO A 2 -13.57 -36.16 -3.43
CA PRO A 2 -13.99 -36.71 -2.16
C PRO A 2 -15.16 -35.87 -1.63
N GLN A 3 -16.26 -36.53 -1.26
CA GLN A 3 -17.40 -35.88 -0.60
C GLN A 3 -16.96 -35.45 0.82
N VAL A 4 -17.04 -34.16 1.09
CA VAL A 4 -16.84 -33.60 2.44
C VAL A 4 -18.15 -33.79 3.19
N ASP A 5 -18.07 -34.46 4.35
CA ASP A 5 -19.20 -34.64 5.26
C ASP A 5 -19.72 -33.26 5.74
N PRO A 6 -20.97 -32.89 5.46
CA PRO A 6 -21.54 -31.59 5.83
C PRO A 6 -21.69 -31.41 7.35
N THR A 7 -21.50 -32.46 8.16
CA THR A 7 -21.58 -32.40 9.63
C THR A 7 -20.22 -32.27 10.32
N SER A 8 -19.11 -32.39 9.58
CA SER A 8 -17.76 -32.10 10.06
C SER A 8 -17.47 -30.59 10.05
N GLY A 9 -18.35 -29.78 10.64
CA GLY A 9 -18.15 -28.35 10.79
C GLY A 9 -17.00 -28.05 11.77
N ALA A 10 -16.20 -27.01 11.48
CA ALA A 10 -15.23 -26.51 12.45
C ALA A 10 -15.96 -26.08 13.74
N ILE A 11 -15.66 -26.74 14.86
CA ILE A 11 -16.32 -26.49 16.17
C ILE A 11 -15.92 -25.10 16.72
N ALA A 12 -14.77 -24.57 16.30
CA ALA A 12 -14.33 -23.21 16.56
C ALA A 12 -13.37 -22.74 15.46
N HIS A 13 -13.46 -21.47 15.08
CA HIS A 13 -12.56 -20.82 14.14
C HIS A 13 -12.33 -19.36 14.56
N GLN A 14 -11.09 -18.90 14.45
CA GLN A 14 -10.75 -17.50 14.66
C GLN A 14 -9.58 -17.11 13.76
N ILE A 15 -9.59 -15.87 13.28
CA ILE A 15 -8.51 -15.25 12.51
C ILE A 15 -7.89 -14.10 13.30
N CYS A 16 -6.63 -13.80 13.01
CA CYS A 16 -6.00 -12.55 13.41
C CYS A 16 -6.24 -11.52 12.29
N GLU A 17 -7.17 -10.59 12.45
CA GLU A 17 -7.54 -9.66 11.37
C GLU A 17 -6.40 -8.74 10.91
N GLY A 18 -5.46 -8.43 11.82
CA GLY A 18 -4.26 -7.63 11.52
C GLY A 18 -3.08 -8.45 11.00
N ASN A 19 -3.16 -9.78 11.03
CA ASN A 19 -2.14 -10.69 10.52
C ASN A 19 -2.75 -12.01 10.01
N PRO A 20 -3.69 -12.00 9.07
CA PRO A 20 -4.51 -13.18 8.78
C PRO A 20 -3.75 -14.27 8.01
N LEU A 21 -2.60 -13.97 7.41
CA LEU A 21 -1.72 -14.96 6.74
C LEU A 21 -0.36 -15.15 7.44
N GLY A 22 -0.12 -14.49 8.58
CA GLY A 22 1.18 -14.56 9.24
C GLY A 22 1.25 -15.60 10.36
N LEU A 23 2.47 -15.78 10.87
CA LEU A 23 2.78 -16.64 12.01
C LEU A 23 2.66 -15.87 13.33
N GLY A 24 2.60 -16.58 14.46
CA GLY A 24 2.52 -15.98 15.80
C GLY A 24 1.13 -16.00 16.44
N PHE A 25 0.07 -16.18 15.65
CA PHE A 25 -1.28 -16.22 16.18
C PHE A 25 -1.72 -17.65 16.52
N CYS A 26 -2.12 -17.85 17.78
CA CYS A 26 -2.77 -19.08 18.21
C CYS A 26 -3.70 -18.77 19.38
N ARG A 27 -4.75 -19.58 19.56
CA ARG A 27 -5.65 -19.51 20.72
C ARG A 27 -5.37 -20.66 21.68
N ASP A 28 -5.61 -20.41 22.96
CA ASP A 28 -5.50 -21.38 24.05
C ASP A 28 -6.31 -22.66 23.82
N TRP A 29 -7.53 -22.55 23.29
CA TRP A 29 -8.38 -23.70 22.95
C TRP A 29 -7.78 -24.53 21.82
N TYR A 30 -7.10 -23.91 20.85
CA TYR A 30 -6.47 -24.61 19.73
C TYR A 30 -5.21 -25.35 20.19
N VAL A 31 -4.38 -24.70 21.01
CA VAL A 31 -3.21 -25.34 21.65
C VAL A 31 -3.62 -26.59 22.41
N ARG A 32 -4.67 -26.49 23.25
CA ARG A 32 -5.20 -27.62 24.01
C ARG A 32 -5.78 -28.72 23.12
N ALA A 33 -6.62 -28.35 22.15
CA ALA A 33 -7.26 -29.32 21.27
C ALA A 33 -6.28 -30.10 20.37
N LYS A 34 -5.15 -29.49 20.01
CA LYS A 34 -4.11 -30.10 19.18
C LYS A 34 -2.90 -30.60 19.96
N ASN A 35 -2.92 -30.50 21.30
CA ASN A 35 -1.79 -30.84 22.18
C ASN A 35 -0.46 -30.21 21.71
N LEU A 36 -0.49 -28.94 21.32
CA LEU A 36 0.70 -28.24 20.83
C LEU A 36 1.65 -27.96 22.00
N THR A 37 2.92 -28.33 21.83
CA THR A 37 4.01 -28.03 22.77
C THR A 37 4.82 -26.79 22.37
N ALA A 38 4.68 -26.34 21.13
CA ALA A 38 5.33 -25.15 20.59
C ALA A 38 4.45 -24.51 19.52
N ILE A 39 4.60 -23.20 19.35
CA ILE A 39 3.95 -22.40 18.32
C ILE A 39 4.98 -21.47 17.69
N ALA A 40 4.88 -21.25 16.38
CA ALA A 40 5.76 -20.32 15.69
C ALA A 40 5.50 -18.90 16.18
N ALA A 41 6.56 -18.17 16.53
CA ALA A 41 6.47 -16.75 16.86
C ALA A 41 6.31 -15.89 15.60
N PRO A 42 5.81 -14.64 15.72
CA PRO A 42 5.89 -13.66 14.63
C PRO A 42 7.34 -13.50 14.16
N GLN A 43 7.54 -13.43 12.85
CA GLN A 43 8.90 -13.39 12.25
C GLN A 43 9.45 -11.97 12.12
N ILE A 44 8.56 -10.97 12.05
CA ILE A 44 8.94 -9.57 11.89
C ILE A 44 8.10 -8.75 12.88
N THR A 45 8.79 -8.11 13.83
CA THR A 45 8.19 -7.29 14.88
C THR A 45 8.85 -5.92 14.91
N TYR A 46 8.15 -4.93 15.42
CA TYR A 46 8.77 -3.64 15.69
C TYR A 46 9.73 -3.76 16.89
N ALA A 47 10.85 -3.04 16.85
CA ALA A 47 11.85 -3.08 17.92
C ALA A 47 11.28 -2.64 19.28
N HIS A 48 10.32 -1.72 19.29
CA HIS A 48 9.63 -1.24 20.49
C HIS A 48 8.46 -2.14 20.92
N GLN A 49 8.17 -3.20 20.17
CA GLN A 49 7.03 -4.09 20.41
C GLN A 49 7.48 -5.55 20.24
N ALA A 50 8.34 -6.00 21.14
CA ALA A 50 8.80 -7.39 21.18
C ALA A 50 7.63 -8.35 21.45
N PHE A 51 7.72 -9.56 20.89
CA PHE A 51 6.80 -10.64 21.17
C PHE A 51 7.41 -11.57 22.22
N ASP A 52 7.14 -11.28 23.50
CA ASP A 52 7.64 -12.02 24.66
C ASP A 52 6.60 -13.00 25.24
N GLU A 53 6.91 -13.61 26.37
CA GLU A 53 6.01 -14.56 27.06
C GLU A 53 4.67 -13.92 27.45
N ALA A 54 4.68 -12.65 27.87
CA ALA A 54 3.47 -11.94 28.25
C ALA A 54 2.59 -11.66 27.02
N ALA A 55 3.19 -11.23 25.90
CA ALA A 55 2.51 -11.06 24.63
C ALA A 55 1.92 -12.38 24.12
N LEU A 56 2.63 -13.49 24.30
CA LEU A 56 2.15 -14.82 23.95
C LEU A 56 0.95 -15.24 24.80
N ALA A 57 1.05 -15.13 26.13
CA ALA A 57 -0.04 -15.46 27.03
C ALA A 57 -1.29 -14.61 26.74
N HIS A 58 -1.11 -13.31 26.49
CA HIS A 58 -2.19 -12.41 26.09
C HIS A 58 -2.84 -12.82 24.77
N THR A 59 -2.03 -13.19 23.77
CA THR A 59 -2.52 -13.64 22.46
C THR A 59 -3.33 -14.93 22.59
N LEU A 60 -2.84 -15.92 23.35
CA LEU A 60 -3.52 -17.18 23.59
C LEU A 60 -4.89 -16.97 24.26
N GLN A 61 -4.95 -16.09 25.26
CA GLN A 61 -6.15 -15.84 26.04
C GLN A 61 -7.19 -14.99 25.29
N THR A 62 -6.75 -13.93 24.62
CA THR A 62 -7.66 -12.91 24.06
C THR A 62 -7.84 -13.02 22.56
N GLY A 63 -6.91 -13.66 21.86
CA GLY A 63 -6.80 -13.63 20.41
C GLY A 63 -6.32 -12.28 19.86
N LYS A 64 -5.78 -11.39 20.71
CA LYS A 64 -5.18 -10.13 20.28
C LYS A 64 -3.66 -10.25 20.30
N MET A 65 -3.05 -10.10 19.14
CA MET A 65 -1.61 -10.14 18.95
C MET A 65 -1.09 -8.71 18.76
N PRO A 66 0.13 -8.37 19.22
CA PRO A 66 0.87 -7.22 18.73
C PRO A 66 0.82 -7.09 17.20
N ALA A 67 0.80 -5.86 16.69
CA ALA A 67 0.80 -5.63 15.25
C ALA A 67 2.14 -6.13 14.66
N PRO A 68 2.13 -7.03 13.67
CA PRO A 68 3.37 -7.44 13.02
C PRO A 68 3.96 -6.24 12.26
N ALA A 69 5.28 -6.20 12.19
CA ALA A 69 5.95 -5.35 11.21
C ALA A 69 5.98 -6.08 9.86
N SER A 70 6.05 -5.31 8.77
CA SER A 70 6.11 -5.86 7.41
C SER A 70 6.82 -4.85 6.51
N LEU A 71 7.53 -5.33 5.48
CA LEU A 71 8.06 -4.51 4.39
C LEU A 71 7.31 -4.77 3.08
N GLY A 72 6.23 -5.55 3.14
CA GLY A 72 5.37 -5.90 2.01
C GLY A 72 4.00 -5.24 2.10
N CYS A 73 3.28 -5.29 0.98
CA CYS A 73 1.93 -4.73 0.86
C CYS A 73 0.94 -5.39 1.84
N LEU A 74 0.14 -4.58 2.52
CA LEU A 74 -0.99 -5.03 3.34
C LEU A 74 -2.15 -5.46 2.45
N GLY A 75 -2.76 -6.61 2.73
CA GLY A 75 -3.90 -7.14 1.95
C GLY A 75 -5.17 -6.28 2.08
N ARG A 76 -6.04 -6.30 1.07
CA ARG A 76 -7.30 -5.50 1.06
C ARG A 76 -8.25 -5.87 2.20
N GLY A 77 -8.36 -7.16 2.50
CA GLY A 77 -9.22 -7.68 3.57
C GLY A 77 -8.58 -7.69 4.95
N TRP A 78 -7.38 -7.11 5.10
CA TRP A 78 -6.66 -7.09 6.36
C TRP A 78 -6.95 -5.78 7.09
N GLN A 79 -7.00 -5.82 8.41
CA GLN A 79 -6.90 -4.58 9.17
C GLN A 79 -5.48 -3.98 8.98
N PRO A 80 -5.34 -2.64 8.91
CA PRO A 80 -6.38 -1.62 9.07
C PRO A 80 -7.13 -1.25 7.77
N ARG A 81 -6.77 -1.83 6.61
CA ARG A 81 -7.36 -1.46 5.32
C ARG A 81 -8.85 -1.78 5.27
N LEU A 82 -9.28 -2.92 5.80
CA LEU A 82 -10.68 -3.32 5.79
C LEU A 82 -11.60 -2.26 6.43
N ALA A 83 -11.16 -1.59 7.50
CA ALA A 83 -11.94 -0.54 8.15
C ALA A 83 -12.17 0.71 7.29
N LYS A 84 -11.36 0.92 6.24
CA LYS A 84 -11.42 2.10 5.35
C LYS A 84 -12.45 2.00 4.23
N VAL A 85 -13.02 0.82 4.00
CA VAL A 85 -14.01 0.61 2.94
C VAL A 85 -15.35 1.30 3.22
N GLY A 86 -15.56 1.81 4.44
CA GLY A 86 -16.81 2.44 4.84
C GLY A 86 -17.92 1.42 5.13
N LYS A 87 -19.12 1.92 5.42
CA LYS A 87 -20.31 1.08 5.62
C LYS A 87 -21.04 0.98 4.29
N VAL A 88 -21.20 -0.24 3.81
CA VAL A 88 -22.06 -0.49 2.66
C VAL A 88 -23.51 -0.39 3.15
N ASP A 89 -24.17 0.73 2.87
CA ASP A 89 -25.57 0.93 3.25
C ASP A 89 -26.50 -0.01 2.48
N ALA A 90 -27.68 -0.28 3.05
CA ALA A 90 -28.68 -1.21 2.52
C ALA A 90 -29.12 -0.92 1.08
N MET A 91 -28.88 0.27 0.52
CA MET A 91 -29.12 0.53 -0.92
C MET A 91 -28.28 -0.37 -1.83
N ALA A 92 -27.09 -0.80 -1.40
CA ALA A 92 -26.30 -1.80 -2.12
C ALA A 92 -26.94 -3.21 -2.08
N GLN A 93 -27.85 -3.47 -1.13
CA GLN A 93 -28.62 -4.73 -1.05
C GLN A 93 -29.89 -4.70 -1.93
N GLN A 94 -30.36 -3.52 -2.35
CA GLN A 94 -31.62 -3.37 -3.11
C GLN A 94 -31.46 -3.53 -4.63
N GLY A 95 -30.26 -3.86 -5.12
CA GLY A 95 -30.06 -4.30 -6.50
C GLY A 95 -28.97 -3.51 -7.19
N TYR A 96 -27.80 -4.13 -7.31
CA TYR A 96 -26.90 -3.86 -8.41
C TYR A 96 -27.66 -4.14 -9.71
N SER A 97 -28.11 -3.11 -10.41
CA SER A 97 -28.52 -3.29 -11.81
C SER A 97 -27.26 -3.42 -12.66
N ALA A 98 -27.31 -4.19 -13.74
CA ALA A 98 -26.18 -4.31 -14.67
C ALA A 98 -25.77 -2.94 -15.30
N GLU A 99 -26.61 -1.92 -15.14
CA GLU A 99 -26.50 -0.61 -15.75
C GLU A 99 -26.03 0.48 -14.77
N SER A 100 -25.92 0.20 -13.47
CA SER A 100 -25.46 1.19 -12.48
C SER A 100 -24.07 0.86 -11.93
N VAL A 101 -23.14 1.82 -12.04
CA VAL A 101 -21.86 1.75 -11.34
C VAL A 101 -22.12 2.15 -9.88
N PRO A 102 -21.85 1.27 -8.90
CA PRO A 102 -22.11 1.59 -7.51
C PRO A 102 -21.21 2.73 -7.05
N SER A 103 -21.81 3.77 -6.47
CA SER A 103 -21.05 4.80 -5.76
C SER A 103 -20.32 4.17 -4.56
N LEU A 104 -19.15 4.71 -4.24
CA LEU A 104 -18.47 4.36 -3.01
C LEU A 104 -19.31 4.78 -1.79
N PRO A 105 -19.24 4.07 -0.65
CA PRO A 105 -19.84 4.52 0.60
C PRO A 105 -19.48 5.97 0.92
N SER A 106 -20.43 6.70 1.51
CA SER A 106 -20.23 8.11 1.88
C SER A 106 -19.07 8.33 2.87
N ASN A 107 -18.76 7.32 3.67
CA ASN A 107 -17.64 7.30 4.62
C ASN A 107 -16.43 6.47 4.14
N PHE A 108 -16.30 6.23 2.84
CA PHE A 108 -15.13 5.56 2.27
C PHE A 108 -13.88 6.43 2.46
N ASP A 109 -12.84 5.87 3.07
CA ASP A 109 -11.53 6.51 3.18
C ASP A 109 -10.65 6.09 1.99
N TYR A 110 -10.28 7.04 1.14
CA TYR A 110 -9.42 6.81 -0.03
C TYR A 110 -8.04 6.25 0.33
N GLY A 111 -7.59 6.43 1.57
CA GLY A 111 -6.44 5.73 2.13
C GLY A 111 -6.56 4.21 2.12
N TYR A 112 -7.74 3.65 1.80
CA TYR A 112 -7.94 2.22 1.49
C TYR A 112 -7.03 1.73 0.36
N TRP A 113 -6.78 2.58 -0.65
CA TRP A 113 -5.96 2.22 -1.80
C TRP A 113 -4.46 2.26 -1.53
N ASN A 114 -4.03 2.85 -0.41
CA ASN A 114 -2.64 2.77 0.03
C ASN A 114 -2.42 1.42 0.73
N CYS A 115 -1.58 0.59 0.13
CA CYS A 115 -1.25 -0.74 0.65
C CYS A 115 0.07 -0.79 1.42
N ALA A 116 0.80 0.32 1.53
CA ALA A 116 2.02 0.36 2.33
C ALA A 116 1.68 0.27 3.84
N PRO A 117 2.49 -0.44 4.63
CA PRO A 117 2.47 -0.32 6.08
C PRO A 117 2.52 1.15 6.54
N LEU A 118 1.84 1.47 7.64
CA LEU A 118 1.62 2.86 8.06
C LEU A 118 2.92 3.64 8.26
N ASP A 119 3.94 2.98 8.80
CA ASP A 119 5.29 3.52 9.04
C ASP A 119 6.11 3.72 7.75
N GLN A 120 5.62 3.22 6.62
CA GLN A 120 6.22 3.35 5.29
C GLN A 120 5.43 4.30 4.38
N GLN A 121 4.36 4.92 4.88
CA GLN A 121 3.61 5.92 4.15
C GLN A 121 4.28 7.29 4.29
N CYS A 122 4.38 8.02 3.20
CA CYS A 122 4.90 9.39 3.17
C CYS A 122 4.03 10.27 2.25
N ARG A 123 4.35 11.56 2.20
CA ARG A 123 3.79 12.45 1.15
C ARG A 123 4.18 11.94 -0.23
N TYR A 124 3.41 12.31 -1.25
CA TYR A 124 3.75 12.00 -2.64
C TYR A 124 5.19 12.38 -2.97
N LEU A 125 5.89 11.44 -3.60
CA LEU A 125 7.26 11.68 -4.05
C LEU A 125 7.23 12.57 -5.30
N GLN A 126 8.28 13.35 -5.47
CA GLN A 126 8.46 14.32 -6.55
C GLN A 126 9.59 13.92 -7.50
N GLY A 127 10.39 12.91 -7.13
CA GLY A 127 11.62 12.53 -7.82
C GLY A 127 12.80 13.36 -7.31
N GLY A 128 13.99 12.75 -7.31
CA GLY A 128 15.21 13.34 -6.76
C GLY A 128 15.37 13.16 -5.25
N GLU A 129 14.42 12.53 -4.55
CA GLU A 129 14.58 12.20 -3.14
C GLU A 129 15.75 11.24 -2.92
N HIS A 130 16.47 11.45 -1.82
CA HIS A 130 17.50 10.54 -1.36
C HIS A 130 16.88 9.45 -0.49
N VAL A 131 17.01 8.20 -0.93
CA VAL A 131 16.57 7.02 -0.19
C VAL A 131 17.77 6.34 0.43
N ARG A 132 17.67 6.06 1.74
CA ARG A 132 18.66 5.31 2.51
C ARG A 132 18.04 4.04 3.07
N LEU A 133 18.64 2.91 2.75
CA LEU A 133 18.34 1.61 3.33
C LEU A 133 19.42 1.23 4.34
N VAL A 134 19.02 0.85 5.55
CA VAL A 134 19.94 0.40 6.62
C VAL A 134 19.57 -1.02 7.02
N ASN A 135 20.49 -1.96 6.83
CA ASN A 135 20.30 -3.41 7.03
C ASN A 135 19.13 -4.02 6.23
N LEU A 136 18.71 -3.34 5.17
CA LEU A 136 17.68 -3.80 4.23
C LEU A 136 18.27 -4.17 2.87
N CYS A 137 19.57 -4.48 2.83
CA CYS A 137 20.24 -4.97 1.63
C CYS A 137 21.11 -6.19 1.98
N PRO A 138 21.32 -7.13 1.04
CA PRO A 138 22.28 -8.20 1.23
C PRO A 138 23.67 -7.66 1.55
N ALA A 139 24.38 -8.30 2.49
CA ALA A 139 25.73 -7.89 2.89
C ALA A 139 26.74 -7.86 1.72
N ASN A 140 26.52 -8.68 0.70
CA ASN A 140 27.33 -8.78 -0.51
C ASN A 140 26.82 -7.89 -1.67
N HIS A 141 25.83 -7.03 -1.44
CA HIS A 141 25.31 -6.16 -2.48
C HIS A 141 26.39 -5.17 -2.94
N ALA A 142 26.62 -5.06 -4.25
CA ALA A 142 27.76 -4.31 -4.80
C ALA A 142 27.78 -2.81 -4.41
N ALA A 143 26.60 -2.21 -4.24
CA ALA A 143 26.45 -0.82 -3.82
C ALA A 143 26.36 -0.62 -2.29
N ALA A 144 26.35 -1.71 -1.49
CA ALA A 144 26.26 -1.59 -0.04
C ALA A 144 27.60 -1.14 0.56
N LYS A 145 27.51 -0.29 1.58
CA LYS A 145 28.65 0.23 2.35
C LYS A 145 28.48 -0.15 3.81
N ILE A 146 29.58 -0.34 4.52
CA ILE A 146 29.54 -0.54 5.97
C ILE A 146 29.56 0.84 6.64
N GLY A 147 28.51 1.15 7.41
CA GLY A 147 28.40 2.36 8.20
C GLY A 147 29.24 2.31 9.48
N ALA A 148 29.34 3.45 10.18
CA ALA A 148 30.17 3.59 11.39
C ALA A 148 29.87 2.57 12.51
N ASN A 149 28.63 2.06 12.55
CA ASN A 149 28.17 1.12 13.58
C ASN A 149 28.18 -0.34 13.08
N GLY A 150 28.82 -0.62 11.94
CA GLY A 150 28.85 -1.96 11.32
C GLY A 150 27.62 -2.33 10.50
N ASN A 151 26.64 -1.43 10.37
CA ASN A 151 25.43 -1.66 9.57
C ASN A 151 25.73 -1.62 8.07
N TYR A 152 25.00 -2.42 7.28
CA TYR A 152 25.02 -2.33 5.82
C TYR A 152 24.08 -1.21 5.37
N VAL A 153 24.63 -0.23 4.65
CA VAL A 153 23.91 0.95 4.18
C VAL A 153 23.94 0.99 2.67
N LEU A 154 22.79 1.23 2.06
CA LEU A 154 22.65 1.49 0.63
C LEU A 154 21.90 2.80 0.44
N ASP A 155 22.46 3.67 -0.39
CA ASP A 155 21.89 4.98 -0.71
C ASP A 155 21.64 5.06 -2.23
N PHE A 156 20.51 5.64 -2.63
CA PHE A 156 20.23 5.98 -4.02
C PHE A 156 19.32 7.20 -4.11
N ILE A 157 19.28 7.81 -5.30
CA ILE A 157 18.38 8.92 -5.61
C ILE A 157 17.23 8.39 -6.46
N VAL A 158 15.99 8.71 -6.09
CA VAL A 158 14.82 8.43 -6.93
C VAL A 158 14.99 9.17 -8.26
N PRO A 159 14.91 8.50 -9.42
CA PRO A 159 15.02 9.17 -10.72
C PRO A 159 14.10 10.38 -10.85
N GLN A 160 14.65 11.51 -11.29
CA GLN A 160 13.90 12.74 -11.49
C GLN A 160 13.15 12.70 -12.84
N HIS A 161 12.14 11.84 -12.91
CA HIS A 161 11.26 11.68 -14.07
C HIS A 161 9.84 12.15 -13.72
N ALA A 162 9.06 12.52 -14.73
CA ALA A 162 7.65 12.85 -14.57
C ALA A 162 6.79 12.13 -15.60
N CYS A 163 5.63 11.63 -15.16
CA CYS A 163 4.54 11.24 -16.05
C CYS A 163 3.48 12.33 -16.04
N VAL A 164 3.06 12.75 -17.23
CA VAL A 164 2.10 13.85 -17.39
C VAL A 164 1.08 13.50 -18.45
N LEU A 165 -0.12 14.05 -18.31
CA LEU A 165 -1.19 13.91 -19.27
C LEU A 165 -1.39 15.22 -20.02
N MET A 166 -1.43 15.14 -21.35
CA MET A 166 -1.87 16.22 -22.22
C MET A 166 -3.29 15.90 -22.66
N ASN A 167 -4.28 16.47 -21.95
CA ASN A 167 -5.67 16.23 -22.28
C ASN A 167 -6.18 17.27 -23.27
N LEU A 168 -6.95 16.82 -24.25
CA LEU A 168 -7.77 17.69 -25.09
C LEU A 168 -9.21 17.58 -24.59
N VAL A 169 -9.77 18.71 -24.16
CA VAL A 169 -11.13 18.78 -23.61
C VAL A 169 -12.08 19.47 -24.59
N GLU A 170 -13.33 19.68 -24.19
CA GLU A 170 -14.30 20.44 -24.97
C GLU A 170 -13.79 21.85 -25.33
N GLY A 171 -14.19 22.35 -26.50
CA GLY A 171 -13.66 23.59 -27.07
C GLY A 171 -12.22 23.48 -27.59
N ASP A 172 -11.68 22.26 -27.71
CA ASP A 172 -10.31 21.96 -28.17
C ASP A 172 -9.23 22.65 -27.32
N MET A 173 -9.56 22.87 -26.05
CA MET A 173 -8.63 23.41 -25.07
C MET A 173 -7.68 22.33 -24.56
N LEU A 174 -6.42 22.71 -24.38
CA LEU A 174 -5.39 21.85 -23.81
C LEU A 174 -5.43 21.94 -22.28
N ALA A 175 -5.65 20.82 -21.62
CA ALA A 175 -5.66 20.70 -20.18
C ALA A 175 -4.51 19.77 -19.74
N PRO A 176 -3.29 20.32 -19.51
CA PRO A 176 -2.17 19.53 -19.00
C PRO A 176 -2.39 19.17 -17.54
N GLU A 177 -2.10 17.93 -17.16
CA GLU A 177 -2.23 17.43 -15.80
C GLU A 177 -0.96 16.67 -15.37
N LYS A 178 -0.44 16.97 -14.19
CA LYS A 178 0.71 16.25 -13.61
C LYS A 178 0.24 15.01 -12.87
N MET A 179 0.91 13.88 -13.07
CA MET A 179 0.70 12.68 -12.25
C MET A 179 1.66 12.69 -11.06
N GLU A 180 1.21 12.24 -9.91
CA GLU A 180 2.03 12.15 -8.69
C GLU A 180 2.70 10.78 -8.61
N ILE A 181 3.94 10.73 -8.10
CA ILE A 181 4.55 9.44 -7.73
C ILE A 181 3.86 8.95 -6.47
N ASP A 182 3.03 7.92 -6.61
CA ASP A 182 2.20 7.39 -5.53
C ASP A 182 2.87 6.24 -4.76
N THR A 183 3.78 5.52 -5.42
CA THR A 183 4.38 4.30 -4.91
C THR A 183 5.81 4.19 -5.43
N LEU A 184 6.73 3.99 -4.50
CA LEU A 184 8.08 3.51 -4.77
C LEU A 184 8.21 2.11 -4.16
N LEU A 185 8.31 1.09 -5.00
CA LEU A 185 8.62 -0.27 -4.58
C LEU A 185 10.12 -0.50 -4.73
N ILE A 186 10.75 -1.01 -3.69
CA ILE A 186 12.19 -1.32 -3.70
C ILE A 186 12.34 -2.83 -3.58
N ASN A 187 12.77 -3.47 -4.66
CA ASN A 187 13.03 -4.91 -4.69
C ASN A 187 14.54 -5.15 -4.65
N MET A 188 15.02 -5.50 -3.47
CA MET A 188 16.44 -5.76 -3.23
C MET A 188 16.91 -7.15 -3.67
N LEU A 189 15.99 -8.07 -3.95
CA LEU A 189 16.34 -9.38 -4.50
C LEU A 189 16.71 -9.26 -5.99
N ASP A 190 15.95 -8.45 -6.72
CA ASP A 190 16.17 -8.21 -8.16
C ASP A 190 17.02 -6.95 -8.44
N ASN A 191 17.46 -6.23 -7.39
CA ASN A 191 18.15 -4.94 -7.46
C ASN A 191 17.42 -3.93 -8.38
N ARG A 192 16.11 -3.77 -8.14
CA ARG A 192 15.20 -2.96 -8.94
C ARG A 192 14.37 -2.03 -8.07
N ILE A 193 14.07 -0.84 -8.60
CA ILE A 193 12.99 -0.01 -8.09
C ILE A 193 11.87 0.07 -9.13
N ASP A 194 10.63 0.03 -8.67
CA ASP A 194 9.45 0.31 -9.48
C ASP A 194 8.79 1.59 -8.98
N ILE A 195 8.51 2.50 -9.91
CA ILE A 195 7.91 3.80 -9.61
C ILE A 195 6.55 3.83 -10.28
N THR A 196 5.51 4.08 -9.51
CA THR A 196 4.14 4.21 -10.03
C THR A 196 3.69 5.66 -9.94
N TRP A 197 3.18 6.17 -11.06
CA TRP A 197 2.53 7.47 -11.12
C TRP A 197 1.02 7.28 -11.18
N ARG A 198 0.27 8.09 -10.42
CA ARG A 198 -1.19 8.06 -10.41
C ARG A 198 -1.77 9.48 -10.46
N ILE A 199 -2.94 9.57 -11.06
CA ILE A 199 -3.78 10.76 -11.05
C ILE A 199 -5.25 10.34 -11.01
N ALA A 200 -6.08 11.14 -10.35
CA ALA A 200 -7.53 11.05 -10.44
C ALA A 200 -8.01 12.25 -11.27
N LEU A 201 -8.78 11.97 -12.33
CA LEU A 201 -9.33 13.00 -13.20
C LEU A 201 -10.82 13.19 -12.90
N PRO A 202 -11.31 14.44 -12.86
CA PRO A 202 -12.74 14.71 -12.78
C PRO A 202 -13.49 14.12 -13.98
N VAL A 203 -14.64 13.49 -13.73
CA VAL A 203 -15.46 12.87 -14.79
C VAL A 203 -16.07 13.92 -15.72
N ASP A 204 -16.32 15.11 -15.19
CA ASP A 204 -16.86 16.29 -15.88
C ASP A 204 -15.79 17.08 -16.66
N LEU A 205 -14.55 16.59 -16.75
CA LEU A 205 -13.51 17.24 -17.56
C LEU A 205 -13.77 17.08 -19.07
N HIS A 206 -14.80 16.32 -19.48
CA HIS A 206 -15.23 16.11 -20.87
C HIS A 206 -14.06 15.84 -21.83
N ILE A 207 -13.17 14.93 -21.42
CA ILE A 207 -11.92 14.66 -22.12
C ILE A 207 -12.21 13.94 -23.44
N LYS A 208 -11.81 14.55 -24.57
CA LYS A 208 -11.90 13.94 -25.89
C LYS A 208 -10.72 13.02 -26.18
N THR A 209 -9.53 13.41 -25.74
CA THR A 209 -8.29 12.65 -26.00
C THR A 209 -7.31 12.86 -24.86
N MET A 210 -6.62 11.78 -24.48
CA MET A 210 -5.55 11.79 -23.49
C MET A 210 -4.25 11.35 -24.16
N ARG A 211 -3.15 12.05 -23.88
CA ARG A 211 -1.81 11.58 -24.23
C ARG A 211 -0.94 11.54 -22.99
N LEU A 212 -0.46 10.35 -22.65
CA LEU A 212 0.54 10.15 -21.61
C LEU A 212 1.91 10.46 -22.18
N LEU A 213 2.65 11.34 -21.49
CA LEU A 213 4.04 11.65 -21.80
C LEU A 213 4.91 11.29 -20.61
N HIS A 214 6.03 10.61 -20.90
CA HIS A 214 7.09 10.34 -19.93
C HIS A 214 8.25 11.31 -20.18
N LEU A 215 8.48 12.21 -19.23
CA LEU A 215 9.52 13.22 -19.28
C LEU A 215 10.72 12.75 -18.45
N THR A 216 11.88 12.63 -19.10
CA THR A 216 13.11 12.13 -18.47
C THR A 216 14.19 13.18 -18.37
N LYS A 217 14.06 14.29 -19.09
CA LYS A 217 15.04 15.38 -19.09
C LYS A 217 14.57 16.57 -18.24
N PRO A 218 15.45 17.20 -17.43
CA PRO A 218 15.08 18.32 -16.57
C PRO A 218 14.43 19.49 -17.32
N GLU A 219 14.89 19.82 -18.52
CA GLU A 219 14.34 20.91 -19.34
C GLU A 219 12.91 20.63 -19.82
N GLN A 220 12.56 19.36 -20.06
CA GLN A 220 11.19 18.99 -20.42
C GLN A 220 10.25 19.15 -19.22
N ILE A 221 10.71 18.73 -18.04
CA ILE A 221 9.96 18.84 -16.79
C ILE A 221 9.75 20.31 -16.43
N ALA A 222 10.79 21.14 -16.51
CA ALA A 222 10.70 22.58 -16.26
C ALA A 222 9.68 23.24 -17.18
N ARG A 223 9.76 22.98 -18.49
CA ARG A 223 8.81 23.52 -19.48
C ARG A 223 7.36 23.11 -19.21
N PHE A 224 7.15 21.87 -18.77
CA PHE A 224 5.80 21.41 -18.41
C PHE A 224 5.28 22.10 -17.15
N ASN A 225 6.13 22.30 -16.13
CA ASN A 225 5.76 23.04 -14.93
C ASN A 225 5.41 24.51 -15.24
N ASP A 226 6.15 25.15 -16.14
CA ASP A 226 5.84 26.52 -16.59
C ASP A 226 4.45 26.58 -17.26
N MET A 227 4.11 25.59 -18.07
CA MET A 227 2.78 25.48 -18.71
C MET A 227 1.67 25.28 -17.67
N LEU A 228 1.89 24.47 -16.64
CA LEU A 228 0.93 24.32 -15.53
C LEU A 228 0.74 25.62 -14.75
N ALA A 229 1.82 26.32 -14.44
CA ALA A 229 1.77 27.59 -13.74
C ALA A 229 1.00 28.66 -14.54
N ALA A 230 1.25 28.74 -15.86
CA ALA A 230 0.53 29.63 -16.76
C ALA A 230 -0.98 29.32 -16.79
N ARG A 231 -1.37 28.04 -16.82
CA ARG A 231 -2.79 27.63 -16.75
C ARG A 231 -3.43 28.04 -15.43
N ALA A 232 -2.75 27.81 -14.31
CA ALA A 232 -3.26 28.18 -12.98
C ALA A 232 -3.48 29.70 -12.86
N ALA A 233 -2.62 30.52 -13.47
CA ALA A 233 -2.76 31.97 -13.50
C ALA A 233 -3.94 32.46 -14.36
N LEU A 234 -4.43 31.64 -15.29
CA LEU A 234 -5.55 31.95 -16.19
C LEU A 234 -6.91 31.44 -15.68
N ALA A 235 -6.94 30.63 -14.61
CA ALA A 235 -8.18 30.12 -14.05
C ALA A 235 -8.89 31.22 -13.23
N PRO A 236 -10.18 31.51 -13.46
CA PRO A 236 -10.93 32.47 -12.65
C PRO A 236 -11.05 31.97 -11.20
N HIS A 237 -10.91 32.91 -10.25
CA HIS A 237 -11.03 32.68 -8.80
C HIS A 237 -12.44 32.24 -8.37
#